data_AF-A0A9E3DTP0-F1
#
_entry.id   AF-A0A9E3DTP0-F1
#
_cell.length_a   1.000
_cell.length_b   1.000
_cell.length_c   1.000
_cell.angle_alpha   90.00
_cell.angle_beta   90.00
_cell.angle_gamma   90.00
#
_symmetry.space_group_name_H-M   'P 1'
#
loop_
_entity.id
_entity.type
_entity.pdbx_description
1 polymer ?
#
loop_
_entity_poly.entity_id
_entity_poly.type
_entity_poly.pdbx_seq_one_letter_code
_entity_poly.pdbx_strand_id
1 'polypeptide(L)'
;SRRNVLTTAGALPRRTAARGVLGAPRLHYTLATGAIATKEAAGHYALEVFEPSWHPLIADTLGYWRGARARGPYRRHPARRQRDAAEFVACVIEDANQRWSGSPHGRLLDIVHRWPPS
;
A
#
# COMPACT_ATOMS: atom_id res chain seq x y z
N SER A 1 -20.42 -11.76 32.22
CA SER A 1 -19.19 -11.26 31.58
C SER A 1 -19.55 -10.55 30.27
N ARG A 2 -19.59 -9.22 30.26
CA ARG A 2 -20.00 -8.39 29.10
C ARG A 2 -18.82 -8.25 28.13
N ARG A 3 -18.94 -8.80 26.91
CA ARG A 3 -17.96 -8.58 25.84
C ARG A 3 -18.15 -7.18 25.26
N ASN A 4 -17.02 -6.49 25.10
CA ASN A 4 -16.88 -5.07 24.74
C ASN A 4 -17.32 -4.83 23.28
N VAL A 5 -18.54 -4.32 23.08
CA VAL A 5 -19.13 -4.01 21.75
C VAL A 5 -18.56 -2.71 21.16
N LEU A 6 -17.82 -1.92 21.93
CA LEU A 6 -17.43 -0.55 21.58
C LEU A 6 -16.14 -0.41 20.75
N THR A 7 -15.43 -1.50 20.43
CA THR A 7 -14.13 -1.41 19.71
C THR A 7 -14.23 -1.56 18.19
N THR A 8 -15.42 -1.86 17.65
CA THR A 8 -15.61 -2.16 16.22
C THR A 8 -15.97 -0.93 15.39
N ALA A 9 -16.52 0.12 16.01
CA ALA A 9 -17.10 1.26 15.29
C ALA A 9 -16.07 2.22 14.65
N GLY A 10 -14.82 2.26 15.16
CA GLY A 10 -13.79 3.18 14.68
C GLY A 10 -12.79 2.60 13.69
N ALA A 11 -12.90 1.31 13.35
CA ALA A 11 -11.90 0.65 12.51
C ALA A 11 -12.42 0.44 11.08
N LEU A 12 -11.83 1.12 10.09
CA LEU A 12 -12.00 0.81 8.67
C LEU A 12 -11.92 -0.71 8.41
N PRO A 13 -12.77 -1.24 7.51
CA PRO A 13 -12.73 -2.65 7.13
C PRO A 13 -11.32 -3.07 6.70
N ARG A 14 -10.89 -4.28 7.07
CA ARG A 14 -9.59 -4.87 6.68
C ARG A 14 -9.34 -4.77 5.17
N ARG A 15 -10.41 -4.86 4.37
CA ARG A 15 -10.42 -4.66 2.91
C ARG A 15 -9.92 -3.28 2.47
N THR A 16 -10.29 -2.23 3.19
CA THR A 16 -9.91 -0.84 2.85
C THR A 16 -8.42 -0.61 3.10
N ALA A 17 -7.92 -1.06 4.26
CA ALA A 17 -6.49 -1.04 4.55
C ALA A 17 -5.69 -1.87 3.53
N ALA A 18 -6.16 -3.07 3.19
CA ALA A 18 -5.52 -3.94 2.21
C ALA A 18 -5.45 -3.34 0.79
N ARG A 19 -6.42 -2.51 0.41
CA ARG A 19 -6.40 -1.78 -0.86
C ARG A 19 -5.35 -0.67 -0.87
N GLY A 20 -5.24 0.11 0.20
CA GLY A 20 -4.23 1.16 0.33
C GLY A 20 -2.82 0.59 0.35
N VAL A 21 -2.57 -0.40 1.21
CA VAL A 21 -1.26 -1.05 1.41
C VAL A 21 -0.72 -1.68 0.13
N LEU A 22 -1.56 -2.15 -0.79
CA LEU A 22 -1.07 -2.67 -2.09
C LEU A 22 -1.21 -1.68 -3.24
N GLY A 23 -2.11 -0.70 -3.13
CA GLY A 23 -2.33 0.31 -4.15
C GLY A 23 -1.09 1.16 -4.37
N ALA A 24 -0.50 1.70 -3.30
CA ALA A 24 0.69 2.53 -3.40
C ALA A 24 1.91 1.75 -3.93
N PRO A 25 2.26 0.55 -3.41
CA PRO A 25 3.35 -0.24 -3.98
C PRO A 25 3.16 -0.64 -5.46
N ARG A 26 1.92 -0.78 -5.95
CA ARG A 26 1.69 -1.02 -7.38
C ARG A 26 2.15 0.16 -8.23
N LEU A 27 1.83 1.38 -7.80
CA LEU A 27 2.22 2.59 -8.53
C LEU A 27 3.73 2.77 -8.48
N HIS A 28 4.32 2.55 -7.30
CA HIS A 28 5.76 2.57 -7.10
C HIS A 28 6.48 1.53 -7.99
N TYR A 29 5.98 0.29 -8.03
CA TYR A 29 6.47 -0.76 -8.95
C TYR A 29 6.42 -0.32 -10.41
N THR A 30 5.30 0.30 -10.84
CA THR A 30 5.17 0.81 -12.21
C THR A 30 6.21 1.89 -12.51
N LEU A 31 6.47 2.80 -11.57
CA LEU A 31 7.51 3.82 -11.74
C LEU A 31 8.91 3.20 -11.81
N ALA A 32 9.17 2.15 -11.01
CA ALA A 32 10.46 1.49 -10.95
C ALA A 32 10.77 0.59 -12.16
N THR A 33 9.74 -0.03 -12.75
CA THR A 33 9.94 -1.11 -13.75
C THR A 33 9.30 -0.83 -15.11
N GLY A 34 8.38 0.14 -15.19
CA GLY A 34 7.52 0.36 -16.36
C GLY A 34 6.41 -0.68 -16.56
N ALA A 35 6.34 -1.73 -15.72
CA ALA A 35 5.35 -2.80 -15.82
C ALA A 35 4.21 -2.63 -14.81
N ILE A 36 3.06 -3.28 -15.06
CA ILE A 36 1.90 -3.26 -14.15
C ILE A 36 1.90 -4.53 -13.29
N ALA A 37 2.01 -4.38 -11.96
CA ALA A 37 1.95 -5.51 -11.03
C ALA A 37 0.51 -6.01 -10.77
N THR A 38 0.37 -7.28 -10.35
CA THR A 38 -0.81 -7.78 -9.63
C THR A 38 -0.82 -7.27 -8.18
N LYS A 39 -1.85 -7.59 -7.37
CA LYS A 39 -1.85 -7.20 -5.95
C LYS A 39 -0.81 -7.98 -5.18
N GLU A 40 -0.74 -9.28 -5.44
CA GLU A 40 0.22 -10.20 -4.86
C GLU A 40 1.65 -9.81 -5.23
N ALA A 41 1.92 -9.55 -6.52
CA ALA A 41 3.24 -9.11 -6.98
C ALA A 41 3.66 -7.80 -6.32
N ALA A 42 2.75 -6.83 -6.17
CA ALA A 42 3.06 -5.59 -5.48
C ALA A 42 3.32 -5.76 -3.98
N GLY A 43 2.66 -6.72 -3.33
CA GLY A 43 2.94 -7.06 -1.94
C GLY A 43 4.31 -7.74 -1.79
N HIS A 44 4.71 -8.59 -2.72
CA HIS A 44 6.05 -9.19 -2.74
C HIS A 44 7.13 -8.13 -3.01
N TYR A 45 6.93 -7.29 -4.01
CA TYR A 45 7.77 -6.13 -4.28
C TYR A 45 7.95 -5.24 -3.03
N ALA A 46 6.86 -4.97 -2.29
CA ALA A 46 6.93 -4.17 -1.08
C ALA A 46 7.77 -4.80 0.03
N LEU A 47 7.83 -6.14 0.12
CA LEU A 47 8.70 -6.85 1.07
C LEU A 47 10.17 -6.81 0.67
N GLU A 48 10.47 -6.52 -0.59
CA GLU A 48 11.85 -6.43 -1.10
C GLU A 48 12.39 -5.01 -1.00
N VAL A 49 11.53 -4.01 -1.15
CA VAL A 49 11.93 -2.59 -1.32
C VAL A 49 11.85 -1.78 -0.03
N PHE A 50 10.87 -2.05 0.83
CA PHE A 50 10.64 -1.25 2.04
C PHE A 50 11.20 -1.93 3.28
N GLU A 51 11.49 -1.11 4.30
CA GLU A 51 12.07 -1.55 5.55
C GLU A 51 11.34 -2.74 6.20
N PRO A 52 12.07 -3.70 6.83
CA PRO A 52 11.49 -4.88 7.46
C PRO A 52 10.42 -4.59 8.53
N SER A 53 10.42 -3.39 9.10
CA SER A 53 9.41 -2.92 10.05
C SER A 53 7.99 -2.94 9.46
N TRP A 54 7.84 -2.81 8.15
CA TRP A 54 6.55 -2.86 7.44
C TRP A 54 6.08 -4.27 7.12
N HIS A 55 6.96 -5.29 7.18
CA HIS A 55 6.64 -6.66 6.79
C HIS A 55 5.41 -7.25 7.50
N PRO A 56 5.17 -7.02 8.82
CA PRO A 56 3.97 -7.52 9.47
C PRO A 56 2.67 -7.01 8.83
N LEU A 57 2.62 -5.74 8.41
CA LEU A 57 1.45 -5.12 7.77
C LEU A 57 1.24 -5.68 6.36
N ILE A 58 2.33 -5.79 5.59
CA ILE A 58 2.31 -6.30 4.22
C ILE A 58 1.89 -7.78 4.22
N ALA A 59 2.41 -8.57 5.15
CA ALA A 59 2.03 -9.98 5.32
C ALA A 59 0.56 -10.16 5.75
N ASP A 60 0.02 -9.33 6.67
CA ASP A 60 -1.41 -9.37 7.04
C ASP A 60 -2.32 -9.07 5.83
N THR A 61 -1.85 -8.19 4.95
CA THR A 61 -2.53 -7.77 3.73
C THR A 61 -2.49 -8.84 2.64
N LEU A 62 -1.32 -9.44 2.37
CA LEU A 62 -1.20 -10.61 1.48
C LEU A 62 -2.06 -11.77 1.98
N GLY A 63 -2.06 -12.02 3.30
CA GLY A 63 -2.92 -13.01 3.92
C GLY A 63 -4.41 -12.75 3.68
N TYR A 64 -4.86 -11.49 3.74
CA TYR A 64 -6.25 -11.13 3.45
C TYR A 64 -6.68 -11.55 2.04
N TRP A 65 -5.86 -11.28 1.03
CA TRP A 65 -6.17 -11.65 -0.37
C TRP A 65 -6.18 -13.16 -0.60
N ARG A 66 -5.41 -13.91 0.20
CA ARG A 66 -5.44 -15.39 0.23
C ARG A 66 -6.59 -15.96 1.06
N GLY A 67 -7.52 -15.13 1.55
CA GLY A 67 -8.63 -15.56 2.41
C GLY A 67 -8.22 -15.90 3.85
N ALA A 68 -6.98 -15.63 4.26
CA ALA A 68 -6.50 -15.92 5.59
C ALA A 68 -7.05 -14.91 6.62
N ARG A 69 -7.36 -15.41 7.82
CA ARG A 69 -7.70 -14.57 8.98
C ARG A 69 -6.52 -13.71 9.40
N ALA A 70 -6.81 -12.54 9.98
CA ALA A 70 -5.80 -11.64 10.53
C ALA A 70 -4.98 -12.34 11.62
N ARG A 71 -3.67 -12.10 11.65
CA ARG A 71 -2.74 -12.70 12.62
C ARG A 71 -1.94 -11.62 13.35
N GLY A 72 -1.29 -12.03 14.45
CA GLY A 72 -0.35 -11.17 15.18
C GLY A 72 -0.97 -9.86 15.72
N PRO A 73 -0.25 -8.72 15.63
CA PRO A 73 -0.64 -7.46 16.28
C PRO A 73 -1.96 -6.89 15.74
N TYR A 74 -2.28 -7.09 14.45
CA TYR A 74 -3.49 -6.54 13.83
C TYR A 74 -4.77 -7.30 14.15
N ARG A 75 -4.66 -8.56 14.62
CA ARG A 75 -5.79 -9.28 15.21
C ARG A 75 -6.15 -8.69 16.58
N ARG A 76 -5.13 -8.34 17.39
CA ARG A 76 -5.30 -7.81 18.75
C ARG A 76 -5.68 -6.33 18.75
N HIS A 77 -5.19 -5.56 17.77
CA HIS A 77 -5.40 -4.12 17.68
C HIS A 77 -5.83 -3.71 16.25
N PRO A 78 -7.12 -3.86 15.88
CA PRO A 78 -7.60 -3.52 14.54
C PRO A 78 -7.39 -2.05 14.15
N ALA A 79 -7.48 -1.12 15.10
CA ALA A 79 -7.23 0.31 14.88
C ALA A 79 -5.76 0.59 14.52
N ARG A 80 -4.82 -0.21 15.04
CA ARG A 80 -3.40 -0.10 14.66
C ARG A 80 -3.21 -0.34 13.17
N ARG A 81 -3.94 -1.28 12.57
CA ARG A 81 -3.84 -1.58 11.13
C ARG A 81 -4.04 -0.33 10.26
N GLN A 82 -4.97 0.55 10.63
CA GLN A 82 -5.27 1.73 9.83
C GLN A 82 -4.19 2.79 9.91
N ARG A 83 -3.67 3.03 11.12
CA ARG A 83 -2.56 3.97 11.31
C ARG A 83 -1.33 3.48 10.55
N ASP A 84 -0.93 2.23 10.79
CA ASP A 84 0.20 1.62 10.10
C ASP A 84 -0.01 1.62 8.57
N ALA A 85 -1.24 1.41 8.08
CA ALA A 85 -1.55 1.48 6.65
C ALA A 85 -1.42 2.88 6.06
N ALA A 86 -1.88 3.91 6.77
CA ALA A 86 -1.76 5.30 6.32
C ALA A 86 -0.29 5.75 6.32
N GLU A 87 0.45 5.42 7.38
CA GLU A 87 1.89 5.71 7.51
C GLU A 87 2.70 4.98 6.43
N PHE A 88 2.39 3.71 6.17
CA PHE A 88 3.05 2.96 5.10
C PHE A 88 2.78 3.56 3.72
N VAL A 89 1.53 3.94 3.41
CA VAL A 89 1.20 4.59 2.13
C VAL A 89 1.95 5.91 1.97
N ALA A 90 2.04 6.71 3.04
CA ALA A 90 2.83 7.94 3.01
C ALA A 90 4.32 7.67 2.77
N CYS A 91 4.89 6.65 3.42
CA CYS A 91 6.27 6.20 3.20
C CYS A 91 6.53 5.81 1.73
N VAL A 92 5.62 5.06 1.11
CA VAL A 92 5.75 4.66 -0.30
C VAL A 92 5.69 5.87 -1.25
N ILE A 93 4.79 6.82 -0.98
CA ILE A 93 4.67 8.05 -1.78
C ILE A 93 5.93 8.91 -1.63
N GLU A 94 6.44 9.05 -0.40
CA GLU A 94 7.64 9.84 -0.12
C GLU A 94 8.87 9.23 -0.80
N ASP A 95 9.09 7.92 -0.69
CA ASP A 95 10.19 7.24 -1.38
C ASP A 95 10.06 7.38 -2.91
N ALA A 96 8.84 7.32 -3.46
CA ALA A 96 8.62 7.57 -4.89
C ALA A 96 8.97 9.01 -5.29
N ASN A 97 8.53 10.01 -4.52
CA ASN A 97 8.87 11.40 -4.76
C ASN A 97 10.38 11.63 -4.69
N GLN A 98 11.07 11.00 -3.75
CA GLN A 98 12.53 11.13 -3.61
C GLN A 98 13.29 10.50 -4.78
N ARG A 99 12.84 9.35 -5.30
CA ARG A 99 13.51 8.64 -6.40
C ARG A 99 13.23 9.23 -7.78
N TRP A 100 12.04 9.78 -7.97
CA TRP A 100 11.57 10.23 -9.30
C TRP A 100 11.28 11.73 -9.40
N SER A 101 11.52 12.53 -8.34
CA SER A 101 11.62 13.98 -8.48
C SER A 101 12.85 14.33 -9.33
N GLY A 102 12.61 14.97 -10.48
CA GLY A 102 13.67 15.38 -11.42
C GLY A 102 14.04 14.37 -12.51
N SER A 103 13.35 13.23 -12.62
CA SER A 103 13.65 12.22 -13.65
C SER A 103 13.10 12.62 -15.04
N PRO A 104 13.73 12.26 -16.17
CA PRO A 104 13.26 12.57 -17.54
C PRO A 104 11.85 12.04 -17.86
N HIS A 105 11.34 11.09 -17.08
CA HIS A 105 9.96 10.58 -17.17
C HIS A 105 8.89 11.57 -16.67
N GLY A 106 9.26 12.64 -15.94
CA GLY A 106 8.37 13.78 -15.69
C GLY A 106 7.95 14.48 -16.99
N ARG A 107 8.79 14.42 -18.03
CA ARG A 107 8.54 14.99 -19.36
C ARG A 107 7.61 14.12 -20.23
N LEU A 108 7.34 12.88 -19.84
CA LEU A 108 6.41 11.99 -20.55
C LEU A 108 4.94 12.35 -20.30
N LEU A 109 4.63 12.97 -19.14
CA LEU A 109 3.30 13.51 -18.86
C LEU A 109 3.07 14.86 -19.55
N ASP A 110 4.11 15.65 -19.78
CA ASP A 110 4.04 16.86 -20.65
C ASP A 110 3.66 16.50 -22.10
N ILE A 111 4.05 15.31 -22.58
CA ILE A 111 3.70 14.80 -23.92
C ILE A 111 2.21 14.38 -23.97
N VAL A 112 1.69 13.77 -22.91
CA VAL A 112 0.27 13.35 -22.83
C VAL A 112 -0.67 14.58 -22.75
N HIS A 113 -0.23 15.68 -22.13
CA HIS A 113 -1.00 16.93 -22.05
C HIS A 113 -0.92 17.81 -23.32
N ARG A 114 -0.08 17.47 -24.32
CA ARG A 114 0.07 18.21 -25.59
C ARG A 114 -0.76 17.62 -26.75
N TRP A 115 -1.81 16.87 -26.44
CA TRP A 115 -2.76 16.31 -27.40
C TRP A 115 -4.09 17.07 -27.29
N PRO A 116 -4.72 17.54 -28.40
CA PRO A 116 -4.79 16.89 -29.72
C PRO A 116 -3.89 17.53 -30.80
N PRO A 117 -3.57 16.81 -31.89
CA PRO A 117 -2.93 17.39 -33.05
C PRO A 117 -3.96 18.17 -33.88
N SER A 118 -3.47 19.24 -34.49
CA SER A 118 -4.14 20.04 -35.51
C SER A 118 -4.57 19.21 -36.73
#